data_AF-A0A9N7N4L6-F1
#
_entry.id   AF-A0A9N7N4L6-F1
#
_cell.length_a   1.000
_cell.length_b   1.000
_cell.length_c   1.000
_cell.angle_alpha   90.00
_cell.angle_beta   90.00
_cell.angle_gamma   90.00
#
_symmetry.space_group_name_H-M   'P 1'
#
loop_
_entity.id
_entity.type
_entity.pdbx_description
1 polymer ?
#
loop_
_entity_poly.entity_id
_entity_poly.type
_entity_poly.pdbx_seq_one_letter_code
_entity_poly.pdbx_strand_id
1 'polypeptide(L)'
;MQNLSYLNPNSISHWAAAPEVCWTKYYLPDGYSEKSDVWSVGITALELAYGAVKVTSRQELDRMVREISAKGRLPRRSDEMMNFSGRITSEDSKYSKVYSRWFECMVVGCLHRNPSKRPSVIELLRCGVFNFLDKSSAYRHQAFDLLRS
;
A
#
# COMPACT_ATOMS: atom_id res chain seq x y z
N MET A 1 -26.62 -7.30 9.45
CA MET A 1 -25.21 -7.24 9.02
C MET A 1 -25.21 -7.03 7.52
N GLN A 2 -24.79 -5.86 7.02
CA GLN A 2 -24.70 -5.61 5.58
C GLN A 2 -23.59 -6.48 5.00
N ASN A 3 -23.93 -7.32 4.03
CA ASN A 3 -22.98 -8.17 3.32
C ASN A 3 -22.22 -7.28 2.32
N LEU A 4 -21.16 -6.61 2.78
CA LEU A 4 -20.28 -5.83 1.92
C LEU A 4 -19.54 -6.79 0.99
N SER A 5 -19.94 -6.85 -0.28
CA SER A 5 -19.22 -7.61 -1.31
C SER A 5 -17.96 -6.85 -1.71
N TYR A 6 -16.86 -7.07 -0.98
CA TYR A 6 -15.54 -6.56 -1.37
C TYR A 6 -15.11 -7.13 -2.74
N LEU A 7 -14.22 -6.42 -3.43
CA LEU A 7 -13.63 -6.91 -4.67
C LEU A 7 -12.89 -8.22 -4.43
N ASN A 8 -12.94 -9.11 -5.42
CA ASN A 8 -12.33 -10.43 -5.34
C ASN A 8 -10.80 -10.31 -5.15
N PRO A 9 -10.22 -10.81 -4.04
CA PRO A 9 -8.78 -10.79 -3.81
C PRO A 9 -7.98 -11.50 -4.91
N ASN A 10 -8.54 -12.55 -5.52
CA ASN A 10 -7.89 -13.30 -6.61
C ASN A 10 -7.73 -12.48 -7.90
N SER A 11 -8.34 -11.30 -7.98
CA SER A 11 -8.22 -10.38 -9.12
C SER A 11 -7.56 -9.05 -8.74
N ILE A 12 -6.84 -9.00 -7.61
CA ILE A 12 -6.17 -7.78 -7.11
C ILE A 12 -5.22 -7.15 -8.11
N SER A 13 -4.52 -7.97 -8.90
CA SER A 13 -3.65 -7.50 -9.98
C SER A 13 -4.38 -6.65 -11.03
N HIS A 14 -5.68 -6.87 -11.23
CA HIS A 14 -6.50 -6.13 -12.19
C HIS A 14 -7.10 -4.88 -11.55
N TRP A 15 -7.83 -5.03 -10.44
CA TRP A 15 -8.54 -3.88 -9.85
C TRP A 15 -7.62 -2.94 -9.07
N ALA A 16 -6.49 -3.42 -8.54
CA ALA A 16 -5.50 -2.59 -7.86
C ALA A 16 -4.34 -2.14 -8.77
N ALA A 17 -4.39 -2.43 -10.08
CA ALA A 17 -3.39 -2.02 -11.04
C ALA A 17 -3.13 -0.50 -10.97
N ALA A 18 -1.89 -0.08 -11.25
CA ALA A 18 -1.52 1.33 -11.25
C ALA A 18 -2.46 2.16 -12.13
N PRO A 19 -2.75 3.44 -11.79
CA PRO A 19 -3.70 4.25 -12.55
C PRO A 19 -3.40 4.26 -14.05
N GLU A 20 -2.15 4.50 -14.45
CA GLU A 20 -1.73 4.52 -15.85
C GLU A 20 -1.92 3.19 -16.59
N VAL A 21 -1.99 2.06 -15.87
CA VAL A 21 -2.25 0.72 -16.42
C VAL A 21 -3.75 0.44 -16.49
N CYS A 22 -4.54 0.85 -15.48
CA CYS A 22 -5.96 0.51 -15.43
C CYS A 22 -6.82 1.26 -16.45
N TRP A 23 -6.36 2.41 -16.95
CA TRP A 23 -7.10 3.24 -17.92
C TRP A 23 -6.79 2.87 -19.38
N THR A 24 -5.81 2.00 -19.66
CA THR A 24 -5.57 1.55 -21.04
C THR A 24 -6.65 0.55 -21.43
N LYS A 25 -7.68 1.05 -22.14
CA LYS A 25 -8.84 0.29 -22.67
C LYS A 25 -8.47 -0.92 -23.56
N TYR A 26 -7.18 -1.14 -23.84
CA TYR A 26 -6.65 -2.15 -24.76
C TYR A 26 -5.37 -2.87 -24.31
N TYR A 27 -4.93 -2.77 -23.05
CA TYR A 27 -3.66 -3.38 -22.61
C TYR A 27 -2.47 -3.03 -23.54
N LEU A 28 -2.46 -1.82 -24.10
CA LEU A 28 -1.37 -1.40 -24.97
C LEU A 28 -0.12 -1.14 -24.10
N PRO A 29 1.08 -1.54 -24.55
CA PRO A 29 2.32 -1.50 -23.74
C PRO A 29 2.74 -0.10 -23.27
N ASP A 30 2.12 0.97 -23.79
CA ASP A 30 2.62 2.34 -23.63
C ASP A 30 2.30 3.00 -22.27
N GLY A 31 1.51 2.34 -21.41
CA GLY A 31 1.17 2.86 -20.08
C GLY A 31 2.01 2.27 -18.94
N TYR A 32 2.57 1.07 -19.14
CA TYR A 32 3.32 0.35 -18.11
C TYR A 32 4.80 0.77 -18.10
N SER A 33 5.38 0.87 -16.92
CA SER A 33 6.81 1.12 -16.71
C SER A 33 7.26 0.50 -15.39
N GLU A 34 8.56 0.60 -15.04
CA GLU A 34 9.01 0.13 -13.73
C GLU A 34 8.27 0.84 -12.56
N LYS A 35 7.73 2.04 -12.81
CA LYS A 35 6.93 2.78 -11.84
C LYS A 35 5.58 2.09 -11.55
N SER A 36 5.05 1.33 -12.48
CA SER A 36 3.83 0.55 -12.28
C SER A 36 4.08 -0.62 -11.33
N ASP A 37 5.28 -1.22 -11.34
CA ASP A 37 5.68 -2.22 -10.33
C ASP A 37 5.87 -1.60 -8.95
N VAL A 38 6.45 -0.40 -8.89
CA VAL A 38 6.58 0.34 -7.63
C VAL A 38 5.20 0.61 -7.00
N TRP A 39 4.18 0.88 -7.81
CA TRP A 39 2.79 0.97 -7.32
C TRP A 39 2.32 -0.36 -6.73
N SER A 40 2.55 -1.48 -7.41
CA SER A 40 2.19 -2.82 -6.93
C SER A 40 2.86 -3.14 -5.58
N VAL A 41 4.13 -2.73 -5.39
CA VAL A 41 4.81 -2.82 -4.07
C VAL A 41 4.04 -2.06 -2.98
N GLY A 42 3.51 -0.88 -3.29
CA GLY A 42 2.67 -0.12 -2.37
C GLY A 42 1.36 -0.83 -2.01
N ILE A 43 0.69 -1.45 -2.99
CA ILE A 43 -0.53 -2.24 -2.76
C ILE A 43 -0.22 -3.48 -1.91
N THR A 44 0.84 -4.22 -2.23
CA THR A 44 1.30 -5.37 -1.43
C THR A 44 1.64 -4.96 0.00
N ALA A 45 2.28 -3.79 0.19
CA ALA A 45 2.56 -3.29 1.53
C ALA A 45 1.28 -2.98 2.32
N LEU A 46 0.23 -2.43 1.68
CA LEU A 46 -1.08 -2.26 2.32
C LEU A 46 -1.74 -3.61 2.66
N GLU A 47 -1.67 -4.57 1.73
CA GLU A 47 -2.19 -5.92 1.95
C GLU A 47 -1.50 -6.59 3.14
N LEU A 48 -0.18 -6.54 3.24
CA LEU A 48 0.58 -7.08 4.36
C LEU A 48 0.29 -6.34 5.68
N ALA A 49 0.10 -5.02 5.62
CA ALA A 49 -0.18 -4.20 6.79
C ALA A 49 -1.56 -4.50 7.40
N TYR A 50 -2.55 -4.85 6.57
CA TYR A 50 -3.94 -5.02 6.99
C TYR A 50 -4.49 -6.45 6.84
N GLY A 51 -3.69 -7.38 6.33
CA GLY A 51 -4.08 -8.74 5.96
C GLY A 51 -4.89 -8.84 4.65
N ALA A 52 -5.59 -7.79 4.25
CA ALA A 52 -6.26 -7.66 2.95
C ALA A 52 -6.59 -6.20 2.64
N VAL A 53 -6.59 -5.82 1.36
CA VAL A 53 -7.13 -4.53 0.91
C VAL A 53 -8.64 -4.67 0.69
N LYS A 54 -9.43 -4.21 1.67
CA LYS A 54 -10.90 -4.33 1.68
C LYS A 54 -11.54 -3.12 1.03
N VAL A 55 -11.87 -3.22 -0.25
CA VAL A 55 -12.58 -2.18 -1.01
C VAL A 55 -13.71 -2.80 -1.84
N THR A 56 -14.81 -2.08 -2.00
CA THR A 56 -15.97 -2.48 -2.82
C THR A 56 -15.82 -2.07 -4.28
N SER A 57 -14.95 -1.10 -4.57
CA SER A 57 -14.72 -0.60 -5.93
C SER A 57 -13.34 0.03 -6.09
N ARG A 58 -12.90 0.21 -7.35
CA ARG A 58 -11.68 0.97 -7.67
C ARG A 58 -11.77 2.42 -7.19
N GLN A 59 -12.96 3.03 -7.20
CA GLN A 59 -13.15 4.40 -6.72
C GLN A 59 -12.86 4.52 -5.22
N GLU A 60 -13.19 3.48 -4.46
CA GLU A 60 -12.89 3.41 -3.03
C GLU A 60 -11.39 3.23 -2.76
N LEU A 61 -10.71 2.38 -3.54
CA LEU A 61 -9.24 2.31 -3.51
C LEU A 61 -8.60 3.67 -3.83
N ASP A 62 -9.09 4.35 -4.87
CA ASP A 62 -8.58 5.68 -5.25
C ASP A 62 -8.85 6.75 -4.17
N ARG A 63 -9.95 6.64 -3.42
CA ARG A 63 -10.22 7.50 -2.25
C ARG A 63 -9.23 7.20 -1.13
N MET A 64 -9.07 5.92 -0.81
CA MET A 64 -8.15 5.43 0.20
C MET A 64 -6.71 5.91 -0.03
N VAL A 65 -6.20 5.73 -1.25
CA VAL A 65 -4.84 6.18 -1.64
C VAL A 65 -4.70 7.70 -1.52
N ARG A 66 -5.71 8.47 -1.93
CA ARG A 66 -5.69 9.94 -1.78
C ARG A 66 -5.62 10.37 -0.33
N GLU A 67 -6.34 9.71 0.56
CA GLU A 67 -6.29 10.01 1.99
C GLU A 67 -4.94 9.68 2.62
N ILE A 68 -4.37 8.51 2.29
CA ILE A 68 -3.03 8.13 2.72
C ILE A 68 -2.02 9.18 2.28
N SER A 69 -2.11 9.62 1.02
CA SER A 69 -1.26 10.67 0.47
C SER A 69 -1.44 12.02 1.17
N ALA A 70 -2.69 12.44 1.43
CA ALA A 70 -3.01 13.71 2.07
C ALA A 70 -2.57 13.75 3.54
N LYS A 71 -2.72 12.63 4.26
CA LYS A 71 -2.32 12.52 5.68
C LYS A 71 -0.84 12.19 5.85
N GLY A 72 -0.18 11.70 4.80
CA GLY A 72 1.21 11.20 4.83
C GLY A 72 1.41 10.04 5.80
N ARG A 73 0.34 9.30 6.13
CA ARG A 73 0.36 8.20 7.10
C ARG A 73 -0.73 7.18 6.81
N LEU A 74 -0.54 5.97 7.33
CA LEU A 74 -1.50 4.88 7.19
C LEU A 74 -2.58 4.94 8.29
N PRO A 75 -3.84 4.60 7.98
CA PRO A 75 -4.87 4.34 8.99
C PRO A 75 -4.43 3.24 9.96
N ARG A 76 -4.90 3.28 11.20
CA ARG A 76 -4.50 2.27 12.20
C ARG A 76 -5.16 0.93 11.94
N ARG A 77 -6.41 0.95 11.49
CA ARG A 77 -7.21 -0.22 11.18
C ARG A 77 -7.87 -0.09 9.82
N SER A 78 -8.20 -1.23 9.23
CA SER A 78 -8.90 -1.29 7.94
C SER A 78 -10.35 -0.79 8.01
N ASP A 79 -10.98 -0.81 9.19
CA ASP A 79 -12.37 -0.36 9.42
C ASP A 79 -12.47 1.14 9.74
N GLU A 80 -11.43 1.74 10.33
CA GLU A 80 -11.25 3.20 10.38
C GLU A 80 -11.20 3.83 8.97
N MET A 81 -10.97 3.02 7.94
CA MET A 81 -11.02 3.39 6.53
C MET A 81 -12.47 3.54 6.00
N MET A 82 -13.46 2.90 6.65
CA MET A 82 -14.86 2.85 6.21
C MET A 82 -15.76 3.89 6.91
N ASN A 83 -15.38 4.35 8.10
CA ASN A 83 -16.20 5.22 8.97
C ASN A 83 -15.75 6.69 8.95
N PHE A 84 -15.76 7.35 7.79
CA PHE A 84 -15.35 8.76 7.66
C PHE A 84 -16.46 9.80 7.87
N SER A 85 -17.70 9.41 8.23
CA SER A 85 -18.75 10.35 8.64
C SER A 85 -18.74 10.68 10.14
N GLY A 86 -17.98 9.96 10.96
CA GLY A 86 -17.89 10.16 12.39
C GLY A 86 -16.74 11.10 12.77
N ARG A 87 -17.06 12.23 13.40
CA ARG A 87 -16.10 13.08 14.12
C ARG A 87 -15.24 12.22 15.04
N ILE A 88 -13.95 12.04 14.72
CA ILE A 88 -12.98 11.53 15.67
C ILE A 88 -12.53 12.71 16.53
N THR A 89 -12.90 12.68 17.81
CA THR A 89 -12.46 13.63 18.83
C THR A 89 -10.95 13.52 19.02
N SER A 90 -10.32 14.67 19.07
CA SER A 90 -8.89 14.92 19.03
C SER A 90 -8.15 14.63 20.35
N GLU A 91 -8.50 13.57 21.08
CA GLU A 91 -7.95 13.30 22.43
C GLU A 91 -7.08 12.04 22.57
N ASP A 92 -7.07 11.09 21.62
CA ASP A 92 -6.22 9.88 21.70
C ASP A 92 -4.82 10.04 21.05
N SER A 93 -4.35 11.29 20.90
CA SER A 93 -3.19 11.64 20.06
C SER A 93 -1.81 11.31 20.65
N LYS A 94 -1.73 10.63 21.80
CA LYS A 94 -0.46 10.43 22.54
C LYS A 94 0.17 9.03 22.46
N TYR A 95 -0.54 8.03 21.92
CA TYR A 95 -0.04 6.65 21.72
C TYR A 95 0.09 6.31 20.22
N SER A 96 0.81 7.15 19.45
CA SER A 96 0.25 7.76 18.23
C SER A 96 0.58 7.19 16.83
N LYS A 97 1.36 6.10 16.66
CA LYS A 97 1.57 5.49 15.32
C LYS A 97 1.71 3.97 15.39
N VAL A 98 0.92 3.25 14.58
CA VAL A 98 0.99 1.78 14.47
C VAL A 98 2.16 1.34 13.59
N TYR A 99 2.48 2.12 12.56
CA TYR A 99 3.55 1.83 11.62
C TYR A 99 4.72 2.81 11.77
N SER A 100 5.92 2.34 11.43
CA SER A 100 7.11 3.18 11.46
C SER A 100 7.02 4.29 10.41
N ARG A 101 7.63 5.46 10.71
CA ARG A 101 7.69 6.58 9.76
C ARG A 101 8.26 6.16 8.40
N TRP A 102 9.29 5.31 8.39
CA TRP A 102 9.92 4.84 7.16
C TRP A 102 9.00 3.96 6.32
N PHE A 103 8.21 3.08 6.96
CA PHE A 103 7.22 2.28 6.27
C PHE A 103 6.10 3.15 5.70
N GLU A 104 5.56 4.10 6.49
CA GLU A 104 4.55 5.05 6.00
C GLU A 104 5.05 5.86 4.80
N CYS A 105 6.27 6.41 4.87
CA CYS A 105 6.89 7.14 3.77
C CYS A 105 7.07 6.26 2.53
N MET A 106 7.47 4.99 2.70
CA MET A 106 7.59 4.03 1.60
C MET A 106 6.24 3.83 0.91
N VAL A 107 5.18 3.52 1.67
CA VAL A 107 3.85 3.25 1.11
C VAL A 107 3.26 4.49 0.41
N VAL A 108 3.39 5.67 1.04
CA VAL A 108 2.95 6.95 0.46
C VAL A 108 3.69 7.24 -0.85
N GLY A 109 5.01 7.02 -0.89
CA GLY A 109 5.83 7.22 -2.09
C GLY A 109 5.44 6.27 -3.23
N CYS A 110 5.22 4.99 -2.92
CA CYS A 110 4.81 3.99 -3.90
C CYS A 110 3.43 4.27 -4.49
N LEU A 111 2.47 4.73 -3.68
CA LEU A 111 1.08 4.95 -4.06
C LEU A 111 0.80 6.35 -4.65
N HIS A 112 1.83 7.02 -5.16
CA HIS A 112 1.63 8.30 -5.83
C HIS A 112 0.93 8.10 -7.19
N ARG A 113 -0.17 8.83 -7.45
CA ARG A 113 -0.92 8.68 -8.71
C ARG A 113 -0.08 8.96 -9.96
N ASN A 114 0.69 10.05 -9.95
CA ASN A 114 1.65 10.36 -11.02
C ASN A 114 2.88 9.43 -10.94
N PRO A 115 3.17 8.59 -11.97
CA PRO A 115 4.30 7.66 -11.98
C PRO A 115 5.66 8.33 -11.78
N SER A 116 5.87 9.53 -12.35
CA SER A 116 7.15 10.27 -12.25
C SER A 116 7.47 10.76 -10.84
N LYS A 117 6.49 10.74 -9.93
CA LYS A 117 6.67 11.12 -8.53
C LYS A 117 6.89 9.92 -7.60
N ARG A 118 6.72 8.69 -8.12
CA ARG A 118 7.07 7.48 -7.37
C ARG A 118 8.59 7.35 -7.33
N PRO A 119 9.18 6.79 -6.25
CA PRO A 119 10.62 6.51 -6.21
C PRO A 119 11.01 5.52 -7.31
N SER A 120 12.27 5.55 -7.74
CA SER A 120 12.90 4.44 -8.45
C SER A 120 13.14 3.27 -7.50
N VAL A 121 13.40 2.07 -8.04
CA VAL A 121 13.78 0.91 -7.22
C VAL A 121 15.01 1.19 -6.36
N ILE A 122 15.99 1.92 -6.91
CA ILE A 122 17.23 2.28 -6.19
C ILE A 122 16.93 3.22 -5.03
N GLU A 123 16.08 4.23 -5.23
CA GLU A 123 15.66 5.15 -4.15
C GLU A 123 14.82 4.42 -3.09
N LEU A 124 13.97 3.50 -3.51
CA LEU A 124 13.15 2.68 -2.62
C LEU A 124 14.03 1.81 -1.72
N LEU A 125 15.02 1.11 -2.28
CA LEU A 125 15.95 0.26 -1.52
C LEU A 125 16.82 1.04 -0.53
N ARG A 126 17.06 2.33 -0.78
CA ARG A 126 17.77 3.23 0.14
C ARG A 126 16.88 3.79 1.25
N CYS A 127 15.57 3.50 1.24
CA CYS A 127 14.69 3.92 2.32
C CYS A 127 15.04 3.19 3.61
N GLY A 128 14.94 3.90 4.75
CA GLY A 128 15.36 3.38 6.06
C GLY A 128 14.65 2.09 6.52
N VAL A 129 13.54 1.73 5.87
CA VAL A 129 12.83 0.47 6.09
C VAL A 129 13.67 -0.74 5.68
N PHE A 130 14.61 -0.61 4.75
CA PHE A 130 15.46 -1.70 4.24
C PHE A 130 16.85 -1.74 4.87
N ASN A 131 17.17 -0.86 5.81
CA ASN A 131 18.49 -0.80 6.46
C ASN A 131 18.88 -2.10 7.19
N PHE A 132 17.93 -3.00 7.46
CA PHE A 132 18.21 -4.31 8.03
C PHE A 132 18.80 -5.29 7.00
N LEU A 133 18.60 -5.06 5.69
CA LEU A 133 19.09 -5.94 4.63
C LEU A 133 20.62 -5.88 4.49
N ASP A 134 21.23 -4.71 4.69
CA ASP A 134 22.70 -4.55 4.71
C ASP A 134 23.37 -5.33 5.85
N LYS A 135 22.61 -5.69 6.89
CA LYS A 135 23.11 -6.40 8.09
C LYS A 135 22.84 -7.91 8.05
N SER A 136 22.23 -8.44 6.99
CA SER A 136 21.52 -9.72 7.06
C SER A 136 21.99 -10.78 6.06
N SER A 137 22.97 -11.58 6.48
CA SER A 137 22.97 -13.02 6.18
C SER A 137 22.05 -13.79 7.16
N ALA A 138 21.78 -13.25 8.36
CA ALA A 138 21.12 -13.96 9.46
C ALA A 138 19.59 -14.11 9.31
N TYR A 139 18.87 -13.09 8.81
CA TYR A 139 17.39 -13.17 8.70
C TYR A 139 16.92 -13.96 7.47
N ARG A 140 17.79 -14.18 6.47
CA ARG A 140 17.46 -15.04 5.32
C ARG A 140 17.12 -16.44 5.81
N HIS A 141 17.94 -17.03 6.69
CA HIS A 141 17.74 -18.39 7.18
C HIS A 141 16.44 -18.53 7.98
N GLN A 142 16.18 -17.64 8.94
CA GLN A 142 14.95 -17.70 9.76
C GLN A 142 13.66 -17.58 8.94
N ALA A 143 13.62 -16.70 7.94
CA ALA A 143 12.46 -16.57 7.06
C ALA A 143 12.26 -17.83 6.20
N PHE A 144 13.34 -18.42 5.67
CA PHE A 144 13.26 -19.67 4.92
C PHE A 144 12.85 -20.86 5.80
N ASP A 145 13.30 -20.91 7.05
CA ASP A 145 12.94 -21.99 7.98
C ASP A 145 11.45 -21.95 8.35
N LEU A 146 10.87 -20.75 8.50
CA LEU A 146 9.43 -20.57 8.73
C LEU A 146 8.57 -20.87 7.50
N LEU A 147 9.10 -20.71 6.28
CA LEU A 147 8.39 -21.00 5.03
C LEU A 147 8.47 -22.48 4.63
N ARG A 148 9.35 -23.26 5.27
CA ARG A 148 9.58 -24.68 4.96
C ARG A 148 8.87 -25.63 5.93
N SER A 149 8.26 -25.12 7.00
CA SER A 149 7.42 -25.88 7.94
C SER A 149 5.98 -25.99 7.43
#